data_AF-A0A316QZW3-F1
#
_entry.id   AF-A0A316QZW3-F1
#
_cell.length_a   1.000
_cell.length_b   1.000
_cell.length_c   1.000
_cell.angle_alpha   90.00
_cell.angle_beta   90.00
_cell.angle_gamma   90.00
#
_symmetry.space_group_name_H-M   'P 1'
#
loop_
_entity.id
_entity.type
_entity.pdbx_description
1 polymer ?
#
loop_
_entity_poly.entity_id
_entity_poly.type
_entity_poly.pdbx_seq_one_letter_code
_entity_poly.pdbx_strand_id
1 'polypeptide(L)'
;MTSKAKMTAGKIISLAVVLLLIIAAVGFAAYFSNGFTSEFKTFYVECNGEKILNDKDYYEMSANEEYCFDVKYLFDVGNKENKLGYHVKILPHTTKETNFDFTADGKTYNYGAEGELTQAFEIEQADEYFTLKATKTVKGVLETLYPNKTIIVPELKSKTPYFALVVSSEDYSAEITIAFVSVVAVTGVTLDPDHIVFGAFDGSEGG
;
A
#
# COMPACT_ATOMS: atom_id res chain seq x y z
N MET A 1 -27.01 -45.62 -37.60
CA MET A 1 -27.27 -44.26 -38.11
C MET A 1 -27.53 -43.35 -36.92
N THR A 2 -26.59 -42.48 -36.57
CA THR A 2 -26.75 -41.48 -35.50
C THR A 2 -27.53 -40.29 -36.06
N SER A 3 -28.77 -40.12 -35.59
CA SER A 3 -29.60 -38.95 -35.89
C SER A 3 -28.92 -37.69 -35.35
N LYS A 4 -28.56 -36.74 -36.23
CA LYS A 4 -28.20 -35.38 -35.81
C LYS A 4 -29.48 -34.64 -35.43
N ALA A 5 -29.71 -34.47 -34.13
CA ALA A 5 -30.79 -33.61 -33.64
C ALA A 5 -30.58 -32.18 -34.18
N LYS A 6 -31.49 -31.69 -35.04
CA LYS A 6 -31.49 -30.29 -35.50
C LYS A 6 -31.95 -29.41 -34.34
N MET A 7 -31.04 -28.63 -33.77
CA MET A 7 -31.37 -27.60 -32.78
C MET A 7 -32.24 -26.53 -33.46
N THR A 8 -33.38 -26.18 -32.85
CA THR A 8 -34.22 -25.07 -33.32
C THR A 8 -33.52 -23.74 -33.06
N ALA A 9 -33.86 -22.70 -33.83
CA ALA A 9 -33.25 -21.37 -33.71
C ALA A 9 -33.33 -20.81 -32.28
N GLY A 10 -34.45 -21.00 -31.57
CA GLY A 10 -34.60 -20.58 -30.17
C GLY A 10 -33.66 -21.30 -29.21
N LYS A 11 -33.36 -22.59 -29.46
CA LYS A 11 -32.42 -23.37 -28.64
C LYS A 11 -30.97 -22.94 -28.88
N ILE A 12 -30.64 -22.52 -30.10
CA ILE A 12 -29.33 -21.94 -30.44
C ILE A 12 -29.15 -20.57 -29.76
N ILE A 13 -30.16 -19.71 -29.81
CA ILE A 13 -30.13 -18.38 -29.17
C ILE A 13 -30.00 -18.54 -27.66
N SER A 14 -30.79 -19.41 -27.03
CA SER A 14 -30.71 -19.69 -25.59
C SER A 14 -29.31 -20.17 -25.19
N LEU A 15 -28.72 -21.11 -25.95
CA LEU A 15 -27.36 -21.58 -25.69
C LEU A 15 -26.32 -20.47 -25.83
N ALA A 16 -26.45 -19.60 -26.85
CA ALA A 16 -25.55 -18.48 -27.07
C ALA A 16 -25.61 -17.45 -25.92
N VAL A 17 -26.81 -17.15 -25.41
CA VAL A 17 -27.01 -16.25 -24.27
C VAL A 17 -26.39 -16.83 -23.00
N VAL A 18 -26.62 -18.11 -22.72
CA VAL A 18 -26.00 -18.79 -21.56
C VAL A 18 -24.48 -18.77 -21.67
N LEU A 19 -23.92 -19.04 -22.85
CA LEU A 19 -22.48 -18.99 -23.07
C LEU A 19 -21.91 -17.58 -22.85
N LEU A 20 -22.62 -16.55 -23.32
CA LEU A 20 -22.24 -15.14 -23.09
C LEU A 20 -22.28 -14.77 -21.61
N LEU A 21 -23.28 -15.21 -20.86
CA LEU A 21 -23.35 -14.98 -19.41
C LEU A 21 -22.19 -15.65 -18.67
N ILE A 22 -21.80 -16.87 -19.08
CA ILE A 22 -20.64 -17.57 -18.52
C ILE A 22 -19.36 -16.79 -18.83
N ILE A 23 -19.16 -16.33 -20.07
CA ILE A 23 -17.98 -15.54 -20.46
C ILE A 23 -17.94 -14.22 -19.68
N ALA A 24 -19.09 -13.55 -19.52
CA ALA A 24 -19.19 -12.32 -18.73
C ALA A 24 -18.85 -12.56 -17.26
N ALA A 25 -19.36 -13.63 -16.65
CA ALA A 25 -19.06 -13.99 -15.27
C ALA A 25 -17.57 -14.36 -15.08
N VAL A 26 -16.99 -15.12 -16.00
CA VAL A 26 -15.55 -15.47 -15.99
C VAL A 26 -14.69 -14.23 -16.21
N GLY A 27 -15.06 -13.35 -17.14
CA GLY A 27 -14.33 -12.10 -17.39
C GLY A 27 -14.39 -11.14 -16.20
N PHE A 28 -15.56 -11.03 -15.57
CA PHE A 28 -15.73 -10.29 -14.32
C PHE A 28 -14.82 -10.88 -13.23
N ALA A 29 -14.93 -12.18 -12.95
CA ALA A 29 -14.09 -12.82 -11.94
C ALA A 29 -12.59 -12.66 -12.25
N ALA A 30 -12.15 -12.82 -13.50
CA ALA A 30 -10.74 -12.63 -13.90
C ALA A 30 -10.24 -11.20 -13.68
N TYR A 31 -11.06 -10.19 -14.02
CA TYR A 31 -10.74 -8.77 -13.83
C TYR A 31 -10.55 -8.44 -12.34
N PHE A 32 -11.37 -9.03 -11.48
CA PHE A 32 -11.32 -8.80 -10.03
C PHE A 32 -10.36 -9.74 -9.27
N SER A 33 -9.70 -10.71 -9.93
CA SER A 33 -8.83 -11.71 -9.26
C SER A 33 -7.41 -11.82 -9.82
N ASN A 34 -6.90 -10.80 -10.50
CA ASN A 34 -5.59 -10.85 -11.18
C ASN A 34 -5.43 -12.15 -12.01
N GLY A 35 -6.47 -12.52 -12.77
CA GLY A 35 -6.48 -13.77 -13.55
C GLY A 35 -6.66 -15.05 -12.73
N PHE A 36 -7.51 -15.05 -11.69
CA PHE A 36 -7.82 -16.18 -10.80
C PHE A 36 -6.66 -16.65 -9.92
N THR A 37 -5.63 -15.82 -9.77
CA THR A 37 -4.46 -16.14 -8.93
C THR A 37 -4.55 -15.50 -7.54
N SER A 38 -5.38 -14.47 -7.37
CA SER A 38 -5.69 -13.88 -6.06
C SER A 38 -7.03 -14.38 -5.53
N GLU A 39 -7.12 -14.54 -4.20
CA GLU A 39 -8.38 -14.75 -3.51
C GLU A 39 -9.34 -13.61 -3.86
N PHE A 40 -10.59 -13.97 -4.18
CA PHE A 40 -11.62 -13.04 -4.59
C PHE A 40 -11.83 -11.98 -3.49
N LYS A 41 -11.44 -10.74 -3.75
CA LYS A 41 -11.52 -9.66 -2.76
C LYS A 41 -12.97 -9.25 -2.55
N THR A 42 -13.41 -9.26 -1.30
CA THR A 42 -14.78 -8.89 -0.88
C THR A 42 -14.94 -7.39 -0.67
N PHE A 43 -13.84 -6.64 -0.63
CA PHE A 43 -13.79 -5.18 -0.51
C PHE A 43 -12.63 -4.59 -1.34
N TYR A 44 -12.66 -3.27 -1.50
CA TYR A 44 -11.56 -2.47 -2.04
C TYR A 44 -11.33 -1.24 -1.17
N VAL A 45 -10.17 -0.62 -1.34
CA VAL A 45 -9.83 0.65 -0.68
C VAL A 45 -9.81 1.76 -1.73
N GLU A 46 -10.30 2.94 -1.40
CA GLU A 46 -10.25 4.13 -2.26
C GLU A 46 -9.56 5.28 -1.52
N CYS A 47 -8.59 5.93 -2.16
CA CYS A 47 -7.90 7.08 -1.60
C CYS A 47 -7.53 8.06 -2.72
N ASN A 48 -7.79 9.37 -2.52
CA ASN A 48 -7.56 10.41 -3.54
C ASN A 48 -8.23 10.10 -4.90
N GLY A 49 -9.39 9.42 -4.87
CA GLY A 49 -10.13 9.00 -6.07
C GLY A 49 -9.54 7.78 -6.80
N GLU A 50 -8.43 7.21 -6.33
CA GLU A 50 -7.88 5.97 -6.85
C GLU A 50 -8.49 4.76 -6.12
N LYS A 51 -9.05 3.81 -6.88
CA LYS A 51 -9.53 2.53 -6.35
C LYS A 51 -8.41 1.50 -6.37
N ILE A 52 -8.12 0.94 -5.20
CA ILE A 52 -7.09 -0.06 -4.95
C ILE A 52 -7.82 -1.38 -4.67
N LEU A 53 -7.86 -2.27 -5.67
CA LEU A 53 -8.54 -3.56 -5.60
C LEU A 53 -7.60 -4.73 -5.27
N ASN A 54 -6.30 -4.51 -5.37
CA ASN A 54 -5.26 -5.50 -5.14
C ASN A 54 -4.11 -4.85 -4.39
N ASP A 55 -3.15 -5.67 -3.96
CA ASP A 55 -1.91 -5.18 -3.37
C ASP A 55 -1.21 -4.21 -4.30
N LYS A 56 -0.57 -3.20 -3.69
CA LYS A 56 0.10 -2.11 -4.39
C LYS A 56 1.50 -1.96 -3.82
N ASP A 57 2.52 -2.19 -4.64
CA ASP A 57 3.92 -2.17 -4.22
C ASP A 57 4.50 -0.75 -4.05
N TYR A 58 3.73 0.30 -4.36
CA TYR A 58 4.16 1.68 -4.25
C TYR A 58 2.99 2.66 -4.16
N TYR A 59 2.95 3.46 -3.10
CA TYR A 59 2.07 4.62 -2.94
C TYR A 59 2.86 5.77 -2.31
N GLU A 60 2.86 6.95 -2.92
CA GLU A 60 3.59 8.11 -2.39
C GLU A 60 2.67 8.89 -1.43
N MET A 61 3.10 9.06 -0.18
CA MET A 61 2.41 9.88 0.81
C MET A 61 3.31 11.05 1.24
N SER A 62 2.77 12.26 1.18
CA SER A 62 3.41 13.48 1.67
C SER A 62 3.27 13.59 3.19
N ALA A 63 4.36 13.93 3.89
CA ALA A 63 4.34 14.08 5.35
C ALA A 63 3.49 15.24 5.87
N ASN A 64 3.06 16.16 4.99
CA ASN A 64 2.24 17.32 5.35
C ASN A 64 0.75 17.12 5.00
N GLU A 65 0.37 15.94 4.54
CA GLU A 65 -0.98 15.64 4.09
C GLU A 65 -1.60 14.54 4.94
N GLU A 66 -2.93 14.62 5.07
CA GLU A 66 -3.75 13.56 5.64
C GLU A 66 -4.39 12.79 4.50
N TYR A 67 -4.25 11.47 4.52
CA TYR A 67 -4.81 10.59 3.50
C TYR A 67 -6.04 9.90 4.07
N CYS A 68 -7.19 10.08 3.42
CA CYS A 68 -8.44 9.39 3.75
C CYS A 68 -8.58 8.14 2.87
N PHE A 69 -8.68 6.98 3.50
CA PHE A 69 -8.86 5.68 2.85
C PHE A 69 -10.27 5.18 3.12
N ASP A 70 -11.14 5.25 2.12
CA ASP A 70 -12.48 4.66 2.18
C ASP A 70 -12.39 3.15 1.96
N VAL A 71 -13.02 2.37 2.84
CA VAL A 71 -13.10 0.91 2.76
C VAL A 71 -14.49 0.50 2.27
N LYS A 72 -14.56 -0.13 1.10
CA LYS A 72 -15.82 -0.38 0.40
C LYS A 72 -16.00 -1.85 0.06
N TYR A 73 -17.00 -2.48 0.67
CA TYR A 73 -17.39 -3.86 0.36
C TYR A 73 -18.12 -3.95 -0.98
N LEU A 74 -17.76 -4.93 -1.81
CA LEU A 74 -18.32 -5.15 -3.15
C LEU A 74 -19.67 -5.88 -3.10
N PHE A 75 -19.87 -6.69 -2.06
CA PHE A 75 -21.07 -7.50 -1.87
C PHE A 75 -21.65 -7.18 -0.50
N ASP A 76 -22.44 -6.12 -0.44
CA ASP A 76 -23.27 -5.84 0.73
C ASP A 76 -24.44 -6.83 0.73
N VAL A 77 -24.24 -8.00 1.36
CA VAL A 77 -25.25 -9.05 1.45
C VAL A 77 -26.28 -8.64 2.53
N GLY A 78 -27.13 -7.69 2.17
CA GLY A 78 -28.52 -7.69 2.63
C GLY A 78 -28.86 -7.03 3.96
N ASN A 79 -27.98 -6.25 4.60
CA ASN A 79 -28.38 -5.45 5.76
C ASN A 79 -27.73 -4.07 5.77
N LYS A 80 -28.45 -3.09 5.19
CA LYS A 80 -28.08 -1.66 5.18
C LYS A 80 -27.89 -1.04 6.57
N GLU A 81 -28.22 -1.77 7.63
CA GLU A 81 -28.07 -1.34 9.02
C GLU A 81 -26.77 -1.84 9.68
N ASN A 82 -26.07 -2.84 9.11
CA ASN A 82 -24.82 -3.36 9.63
C ASN A 82 -23.68 -3.03 8.67
N LYS A 83 -23.07 -1.86 8.84
CA LYS A 83 -21.79 -1.57 8.20
C LYS A 83 -20.78 -2.62 8.63
N LEU A 84 -20.16 -3.30 7.67
CA LEU A 84 -19.07 -4.23 7.95
C LEU A 84 -17.83 -3.41 8.32
N GLY A 85 -17.22 -3.71 9.46
CA GLY A 85 -15.99 -3.06 9.89
C GLY A 85 -14.78 -3.55 9.10
N TYR A 86 -13.60 -3.16 9.57
CA TYR A 86 -12.32 -3.47 8.97
C TYR A 86 -11.20 -3.24 9.98
N HIS A 87 -10.00 -3.72 9.65
CA HIS A 87 -8.82 -3.57 10.48
C HIS A 87 -7.70 -2.91 9.69
N VAL A 88 -6.91 -2.07 10.37
CA VAL A 88 -5.76 -1.38 9.77
C VAL A 88 -4.55 -1.59 10.64
N LYS A 89 -3.44 -1.98 10.03
CA LYS A 89 -2.13 -2.03 10.67
C LYS A 89 -1.05 -1.60 9.69
N ILE A 90 0.09 -1.16 10.21
CA ILE A 90 1.28 -0.87 9.41
C ILE A 90 2.38 -1.85 9.80
N LEU A 91 2.98 -2.50 8.80
CA LEU A 91 4.08 -3.45 8.95
C LEU A 91 5.32 -2.95 8.21
N PRO A 92 6.52 -3.50 8.51
CA PRO A 92 7.67 -3.38 7.63
C PRO A 92 7.34 -3.93 6.24
N HIS A 93 7.56 -3.14 5.19
CA HIS A 93 7.55 -3.65 3.83
C HIS A 93 8.92 -4.25 3.51
N THR A 94 9.02 -5.57 3.49
CA THR A 94 10.30 -6.29 3.39
C THR A 94 10.52 -6.88 2.00
N THR A 95 11.52 -6.36 1.31
CA THR A 95 12.06 -6.88 0.06
C THR A 95 13.58 -7.04 0.22
N LYS A 96 14.26 -7.49 -0.82
CA LYS A 96 15.72 -7.49 -0.86
C LYS A 96 16.32 -6.08 -0.68
N GLU A 97 15.58 -5.03 -1.02
CA GLU A 97 16.07 -3.64 -0.95
C GLU A 97 15.65 -2.89 0.31
N THR A 98 14.56 -3.34 0.93
CA THR A 98 13.94 -2.65 2.07
C THR A 98 14.16 -3.36 3.41
N ASN A 99 14.66 -4.60 3.39
CA ASN A 99 15.12 -5.25 4.61
C ASN A 99 16.59 -4.89 4.90
N PHE A 100 16.85 -4.47 6.13
CA PHE A 100 18.18 -4.06 6.60
C PHE A 100 18.30 -4.29 8.10
N ASP A 101 19.53 -4.26 8.60
CA ASP A 101 19.80 -4.27 10.03
C ASP A 101 19.96 -2.83 10.55
N PHE A 102 19.47 -2.59 11.76
CA PHE A 102 19.64 -1.33 12.49
C PHE A 102 20.12 -1.62 13.91
N THR A 103 20.56 -0.59 14.62
CA THR A 103 20.92 -0.72 16.04
C THR A 103 20.09 0.18 16.93
N ALA A 104 19.79 -0.32 18.14
CA ALA A 104 19.21 0.45 19.23
C ALA A 104 20.12 0.30 20.46
N ASP A 105 20.78 1.39 20.87
CA ASP A 105 21.84 1.40 21.89
C ASP A 105 22.93 0.34 21.64
N GLY A 106 23.35 0.20 20.38
CA GLY A 106 24.40 -0.73 19.96
C GLY A 106 23.97 -2.20 19.86
N LYS A 107 22.72 -2.56 20.23
CA LYS A 107 22.18 -3.90 19.95
C LYS A 107 21.59 -3.94 18.54
N THR A 108 21.97 -4.94 17.75
CA THR A 108 21.48 -5.15 16.38
C THR A 108 20.09 -5.79 16.36
N TYR A 109 19.24 -5.27 15.47
CA TYR A 109 17.90 -5.74 15.15
C TYR A 109 17.73 -5.78 13.63
N ASN A 110 16.84 -6.64 13.13
CA ASN A 110 16.50 -6.71 11.72
C ASN A 110 15.16 -5.99 11.47
N TYR A 111 15.12 -5.05 10.54
CA TYR A 111 13.91 -4.27 10.23
C TYR A 111 12.75 -5.16 9.81
N GLY A 112 13.01 -6.20 9.01
CA GLY A 112 11.97 -7.13 8.58
C GLY A 112 11.46 -8.08 9.65
N ALA A 113 12.10 -8.11 10.82
CA ALA A 113 11.63 -8.85 11.99
C ALA A 113 10.89 -7.95 12.99
N GLU A 114 10.78 -6.64 12.71
CA GLU A 114 9.95 -5.75 13.52
C GLU A 114 8.48 -6.17 13.42
N GLY A 115 7.77 -6.01 14.55
CA GLY A 115 6.34 -6.25 14.60
C GLY A 115 5.56 -5.10 13.97
N GLU A 116 4.36 -4.89 14.51
CA GLU A 116 3.50 -3.81 14.06
C GLU A 116 4.09 -2.42 14.35
N LEU A 117 4.10 -1.57 13.32
CA LEU A 117 4.62 -0.20 13.35
C LEU A 117 3.52 0.84 13.61
N THR A 118 2.25 0.44 13.62
CA THR A 118 1.07 1.33 13.64
C THR A 118 1.13 2.41 14.72
N GLN A 119 1.63 2.09 15.92
CA GLN A 119 1.75 3.06 17.02
C GLN A 119 2.66 4.27 16.72
N ALA A 120 3.48 4.19 15.68
CA ALA A 120 4.33 5.29 15.25
C ALA A 120 3.63 6.28 14.32
N PHE A 121 2.43 5.95 13.84
CA PHE A 121 1.64 6.71 12.87
C PHE A 121 0.39 7.29 13.52
N GLU A 122 -0.10 8.40 12.95
CA GLU A 122 -1.38 8.99 13.33
C GLU A 122 -2.46 8.37 12.44
N ILE A 123 -3.27 7.48 13.02
CA ILE A 123 -4.40 6.83 12.35
C ILE A 123 -5.68 7.09 13.16
N GLU A 124 -6.71 7.59 12.50
CA GLU A 124 -8.05 7.71 13.07
C GLU A 124 -9.02 6.84 12.27
N GLN A 125 -9.72 5.93 12.95
CA GLN A 125 -10.61 4.96 12.32
C GLN A 125 -12.08 5.36 12.52
N ALA A 126 -12.85 5.35 11.44
CA ALA A 126 -14.31 5.49 11.44
C ALA A 126 -14.97 4.23 10.85
N ASP A 127 -16.30 4.21 10.70
CA ASP A 127 -17.02 3.00 10.28
C ASP A 127 -16.63 2.50 8.88
N GLU A 128 -16.38 3.41 7.94
CA GLU A 128 -16.21 3.10 6.50
C GLU A 128 -14.94 3.72 5.92
N TYR A 129 -14.15 4.42 6.74
CA TYR A 129 -12.91 5.06 6.30
C TYR A 129 -11.98 5.32 7.47
N PHE A 130 -10.68 5.36 7.20
CA PHE A 130 -9.69 5.82 8.17
C PHE A 130 -8.84 6.92 7.56
N THR A 131 -8.30 7.78 8.42
CA THR A 131 -7.28 8.75 8.04
C THR A 131 -5.91 8.25 8.46
N LEU A 132 -4.88 8.61 7.69
CA LEU A 132 -3.48 8.30 7.97
C LEU A 132 -2.61 9.53 7.67
N LYS A 133 -1.75 9.89 8.62
CA LYS A 133 -0.62 10.81 8.38
C LYS A 133 0.71 10.09 8.54
N ALA A 134 1.51 10.09 7.48
CA ALA A 134 2.87 9.54 7.46
C ALA A 134 3.90 10.64 7.68
N THR A 135 4.02 11.13 8.92
CA THR A 135 4.86 12.32 9.23
C THR A 135 6.33 11.99 9.53
N LYS A 136 6.65 10.71 9.74
CA LYS A 136 7.97 10.26 10.21
C LYS A 136 8.76 9.52 9.13
N THR A 137 10.08 9.65 9.21
CA THR A 137 11.02 8.78 8.47
C THR A 137 11.08 7.40 9.11
N VAL A 138 11.72 6.43 8.45
CA VAL A 138 11.97 5.09 9.04
C VAL A 138 12.70 5.19 10.38
N LYS A 139 13.71 6.06 10.50
CA LYS A 139 14.40 6.31 11.76
C LYS A 139 13.44 6.85 12.83
N GLY A 140 12.60 7.84 12.49
CA GLY A 140 11.64 8.42 13.43
C GLY A 140 10.55 7.42 13.87
N VAL A 141 10.14 6.51 12.98
CA VAL A 141 9.25 5.40 13.33
C VAL A 141 9.93 4.48 14.35
N LEU A 142 11.16 4.03 14.09
CA LEU A 142 11.91 3.18 15.02
C LEU A 142 12.19 3.88 16.36
N GLU A 143 12.49 5.18 16.38
CA GLU A 143 12.65 5.97 17.61
C GLU A 143 11.36 6.02 18.44
N THR A 144 10.20 5.93 17.79
CA THR A 144 8.91 5.84 18.49
C THR A 144 8.71 4.45 19.12
N LEU A 145 9.12 3.39 18.43
CA LEU A 145 9.00 2.00 18.93
C LEU A 145 10.01 1.69 20.05
N TYR A 146 11.16 2.35 20.02
CA TYR A 146 12.27 2.16 20.96
C TYR A 146 12.53 3.45 21.76
N PRO A 147 11.59 3.86 22.64
CA PRO A 147 11.71 5.11 23.37
C PRO A 147 12.98 5.12 24.21
N ASN A 148 13.66 6.27 24.24
CA ASN A 148 14.90 6.53 24.97
C ASN A 148 16.14 5.76 24.49
N LYS A 149 16.09 5.12 23.31
CA LYS A 149 17.25 4.47 22.71
C LYS A 149 17.84 5.29 21.58
N THR A 150 19.16 5.20 21.41
CA THR A 150 19.84 5.77 20.23
C THR A 150 19.66 4.81 19.05
N ILE A 151 18.89 5.25 18.05
CA ILE A 151 18.65 4.49 16.83
C ILE A 151 19.64 4.88 15.74
N ILE A 152 20.31 3.88 15.17
CA ILE A 152 21.18 4.03 14.00
C ILE A 152 20.66 3.11 12.90
N VAL A 153 20.28 3.69 11.77
CA VAL A 153 19.87 3.01 10.54
C VAL A 153 20.94 3.22 9.46
N PRO A 154 21.07 2.32 8.47
CA PRO A 154 21.91 2.56 7.31
C PRO A 154 21.38 3.72 6.46
N GLU A 155 22.15 4.11 5.44
CA GLU A 155 21.65 5.04 4.43
C GLU A 155 20.49 4.37 3.66
N LEU A 156 19.30 4.97 3.79
CA LEU A 156 18.09 4.47 3.17
C LEU A 156 17.86 5.19 1.83
N LYS A 157 17.41 4.42 0.83
CA LYS A 157 17.12 4.96 -0.49
C LYS A 157 15.90 5.88 -0.41
N SER A 158 16.03 7.08 -0.98
CA SER A 158 14.90 7.99 -1.14
C SER A 158 13.80 7.35 -1.99
N LYS A 159 12.54 7.77 -1.77
CA LYS A 159 11.35 7.27 -2.48
C LYS A 159 11.24 5.75 -2.51
N THR A 160 11.72 5.07 -1.49
CA THR A 160 11.61 3.62 -1.36
C THR A 160 10.54 3.29 -0.31
N PRO A 161 9.56 2.44 -0.62
CA PRO A 161 8.45 2.16 0.29
C PRO A 161 8.91 1.20 1.37
N TYR A 162 9.29 1.71 2.54
CA TYR A 162 9.71 0.88 3.67
C TYR A 162 8.53 0.37 4.51
N PHE A 163 7.34 0.94 4.34
CA PHE A 163 6.16 0.62 5.13
C PHE A 163 5.10 -0.05 4.27
N ALA A 164 4.34 -0.97 4.87
CA ALA A 164 3.17 -1.61 4.27
C ALA A 164 1.94 -1.29 5.11
N LEU A 165 1.00 -0.54 4.52
CA LEU A 165 -0.34 -0.35 5.06
C LEU A 165 -1.17 -1.59 4.72
N VAL A 166 -1.65 -2.28 5.74
CA VAL A 166 -2.42 -3.50 5.60
C VAL A 166 -3.85 -3.21 6.05
N VAL A 167 -4.79 -3.34 5.12
CA VAL A 167 -6.22 -3.20 5.38
C VAL A 167 -6.85 -4.58 5.27
N SER A 168 -7.54 -5.04 6.30
CA SER A 168 -8.21 -6.33 6.33
C SER A 168 -9.72 -6.16 6.47
N SER A 169 -10.49 -7.10 5.91
CA SER A 169 -11.93 -7.20 6.18
C SER A 169 -12.21 -7.46 7.66
N GLU A 170 -13.45 -7.23 8.10
CA GLU A 170 -13.88 -7.40 9.51
C GLU A 170 -13.49 -8.77 10.08
N ASP A 171 -13.63 -9.82 9.27
CA ASP A 171 -13.34 -11.21 9.61
C ASP A 171 -11.91 -11.66 9.25
N TYR A 172 -11.07 -10.75 8.77
CA TYR A 172 -9.71 -10.99 8.24
C TYR A 172 -9.64 -12.00 7.08
N SER A 173 -10.76 -12.32 6.42
CA SER A 173 -10.79 -13.25 5.28
C SER A 173 -10.23 -12.66 3.99
N ALA A 174 -10.15 -11.33 3.90
CA ALA A 174 -9.56 -10.61 2.79
C ALA A 174 -8.62 -9.51 3.30
N GLU A 175 -7.55 -9.26 2.56
CA GLU A 175 -6.55 -8.24 2.89
C GLU A 175 -6.08 -7.50 1.62
N ILE A 176 -5.80 -6.21 1.74
CA ILE A 176 -5.13 -5.39 0.72
C ILE A 176 -3.90 -4.77 1.38
N THR A 177 -2.73 -5.02 0.81
CA THR A 177 -1.46 -4.45 1.26
C THR A 177 -1.00 -3.34 0.32
N ILE A 178 -0.75 -2.16 0.86
CA ILE A 178 -0.27 -0.98 0.13
C ILE A 178 1.10 -0.61 0.69
N ALA A 179 2.17 -0.93 -0.03
CA ALA A 179 3.50 -0.46 0.29
C ALA A 179 3.60 1.04 -0.05
N PHE A 180 4.08 1.85 0.89
CA PHE A 180 4.08 3.31 0.76
C PHE A 180 5.38 3.98 1.19
N VAL A 181 5.63 5.13 0.55
CA VAL A 181 6.71 6.05 0.86
C VAL A 181 6.17 7.16 1.75
N SER A 182 6.87 7.43 2.86
CA SER A 182 6.68 8.63 3.67
C SER A 182 7.66 9.71 3.20
N VAL A 183 7.18 10.67 2.40
CA VAL A 183 7.99 11.78 1.90
C VAL A 183 8.01 12.89 2.94
N VAL A 184 9.00 12.82 3.83
CA VAL A 184 9.23 13.88 4.82
C VAL A 184 9.97 15.04 4.15
N ALA A 185 9.40 16.24 4.21
CA ALA A 185 10.05 17.44 3.70
C ALA A 185 11.36 17.69 4.46
N VAL A 186 12.47 17.87 3.73
CA VAL A 186 13.72 18.33 4.32
C VAL A 186 13.53 19.80 4.71
N THR A 187 13.31 20.07 6.00
CA THR A 187 13.03 21.42 6.50
C THR A 187 14.28 22.31 6.61
N GLY A 188 15.46 21.78 6.34
CA GLY A 188 16.68 22.58 6.29
C GLY A 188 17.91 21.77 5.90
N VAL A 189 18.78 22.38 5.10
CA VAL A 189 20.17 21.96 4.96
C VAL A 189 20.97 22.85 5.91
N THR A 190 21.44 22.29 7.02
CA THR A 190 22.40 22.99 7.89
C THR A 190 23.79 22.69 7.35
N LEU A 191 24.43 23.71 6.77
CA LEU A 191 25.85 23.67 6.47
C LEU A 191 26.58 24.11 7.73
N ASP A 192 27.38 23.22 8.33
CA ASP A 192 28.34 23.56 9.40
C ASP A 192 29.80 23.39 8.94
N PRO A 193 30.28 24.21 7.98
CA PRO A 193 31.69 24.25 7.64
C PRO A 193 32.40 25.40 8.39
N ASP A 194 33.62 25.14 8.88
CA ASP A 194 34.52 26.21 9.34
C ASP A 194 34.82 27.24 8.23
N HIS A 195 34.63 26.89 6.95
CA HIS A 195 34.64 27.80 5.80
C HIS A 195 34.07 27.12 4.53
N ILE A 196 33.39 27.92 3.69
CA ILE A 196 32.97 27.51 2.33
C ILE A 196 33.85 28.26 1.33
N VAL A 197 34.50 27.53 0.42
CA VAL A 197 35.33 28.12 -0.65
C VAL A 197 34.62 27.95 -1.99
N PHE A 198 34.29 29.07 -2.64
CA PHE A 198 33.85 29.10 -4.03
C PHE A 198 34.99 29.64 -4.89
N GLY A 199 35.56 28.80 -5.76
CA GLY A 199 36.52 29.24 -6.77
C GLY A 199 35.79 29.83 -7.98
N ALA A 200 36.18 31.02 -8.41
CA ALA A 200 35.75 31.56 -9.70
C ALA A 200 36.68 31.02 -10.80
N PHE A 201 36.11 30.66 -11.96
CA PHE A 201 36.89 30.45 -13.18
C PHE A 201 37.16 31.81 -13.80
N ASP A 202 38.37 32.33 -13.64
CA ASP A 202 38.85 33.53 -14.32
C ASP A 202 39.31 33.14 -15.73
N GLY A 203 38.36 33.16 -16.66
CA GLY A 203 38.61 32.87 -18.08
C GLY A 203 39.52 33.91 -18.75
N SER A 204 40.81 33.88 -18.45
CA SER A 204 41.85 34.57 -19.20
C SER A 204 42.88 33.58 -19.75
N GLU A 205 42.50 32.90 -20.82
CA GLU A 205 43.43 32.66 -21.93
C GLU A 205 43.09 33.75 -22.95
N GLY A 206 43.92 34.78 -23.15
CA GLY A 206 45.19 34.66 -23.85
C GLY A 206 44.94 35.15 -25.28
N GLY A 207 45.56 36.27 -25.67
CA GLY A 207 45.35 36.95 -26.96
C GLY A 207 45.97 36.27 -28.17
#